data_AF-X1M979-F1
#
_entry.id   AF-X1M979-F1
#
_cell.length_a   1.000
_cell.length_b   1.000
_cell.length_c   1.000
_cell.angle_alpha   90.00
_cell.angle_beta   90.00
_cell.angle_gamma   90.00
#
_symmetry.space_group_name_H-M   'P 1'
#
loop_
_entity.id
_entity.type
_entity.pdbx_description
1 polymer ?
#
loop_
_entity_poly.entity_id
_entity_poly.type
_entity_poly.pdbx_seq_one_letter_code
_entity_poly.pdbx_strand_id
1 'polypeptide(L)'
;MNSLYTPFLYHSNYGFGGSNFKTLFKYLNKYNLKSCGIIDQTFFGLPEFVKYAKNYNIKPIIGTRISLVPPPLPHLSLRGSHLPHVIARSEATKQSQENFKTAPTISRDCHALRARNDKELYPFEISATLYLFAKNRQGYVNLCHILTANAFKNIELDFIKEHSAGLVLVSSSVELLKKLSPAFTEKYYLLLPHHSILTKE
;
A
#
# COMPACT_ATOMS: atom_id res chain seq x y z
N MET A 1 -31.48 15.53 -11.40
CA MET A 1 -30.24 16.17 -10.91
C MET A 1 -29.05 15.45 -11.52
N ASN A 2 -28.23 16.12 -12.34
CA ASN A 2 -26.93 15.57 -12.75
C ASN A 2 -26.01 15.61 -11.53
N SER A 3 -25.95 14.53 -10.76
CA SER A 3 -24.88 14.36 -9.77
C SER A 3 -23.55 14.33 -10.51
N LEU A 4 -22.71 15.33 -10.25
CA LEU A 4 -21.40 15.51 -10.87
C LEU A 4 -20.38 14.55 -10.24
N TYR A 5 -20.66 13.25 -10.29
CA TYR A 5 -19.75 12.23 -9.76
C TYR A 5 -18.55 12.05 -10.71
N THR A 6 -17.35 11.90 -10.15
CA THR A 6 -16.15 11.48 -10.88
C THR A 6 -15.48 10.35 -10.11
N PRO A 7 -15.36 9.14 -10.69
CA PRO A 7 -14.63 8.05 -10.06
C PRO A 7 -13.13 8.37 -10.10
N PHE A 8 -12.57 8.83 -8.97
CA PHE A 8 -11.15 9.16 -8.86
C PHE A 8 -10.25 7.96 -8.53
N LEU A 9 -10.78 6.98 -7.79
CA LEU A 9 -10.03 5.88 -7.21
C LEU A 9 -10.26 4.57 -7.98
N TYR A 10 -10.16 4.59 -9.32
CA TYR A 10 -10.27 3.38 -10.11
C TYR A 10 -8.93 2.63 -10.18
N HIS A 11 -8.98 1.34 -9.83
CA HIS A 11 -7.91 0.38 -10.07
C HIS A 11 -8.20 -0.39 -11.36
N SER A 12 -7.20 -0.50 -12.23
CA SER A 12 -7.33 -1.24 -13.48
C SER A 12 -6.93 -2.70 -13.32
N ASN A 13 -7.13 -3.48 -14.39
CA ASN A 13 -6.60 -4.84 -14.51
C ASN A 13 -5.06 -4.91 -14.51
N TYR A 14 -4.34 -3.78 -14.64
CA TYR A 14 -2.89 -3.68 -14.47
C TYR A 14 -2.45 -3.45 -13.01
N GLY A 15 -3.39 -3.12 -12.12
CA GLY A 15 -3.15 -2.87 -10.70
C GLY A 15 -3.77 -3.95 -9.82
N PHE A 16 -4.71 -3.55 -8.97
CA PHE A 16 -5.33 -4.41 -7.93
C PHE A 16 -6.66 -5.05 -8.36
N GLY A 17 -6.80 -5.33 -9.66
CA GLY A 17 -8.03 -5.82 -10.25
C GLY A 17 -9.00 -4.68 -10.61
N GLY A 18 -9.89 -4.98 -11.56
CA GLY A 18 -10.82 -4.02 -12.16
C GLY A 18 -11.39 -4.55 -13.46
N SER A 19 -12.32 -3.82 -14.05
CA SER A 19 -12.75 -4.09 -15.44
C SER A 19 -11.60 -3.78 -16.42
N ASN A 20 -11.65 -4.32 -17.63
CA ASN A 20 -10.78 -3.79 -18.69
C ASN A 20 -11.23 -2.37 -19.08
N PHE A 21 -10.32 -1.57 -19.65
CA PHE A 21 -10.63 -0.18 -20.02
C PHE A 21 -11.80 -0.08 -21.02
N LYS A 22 -11.92 -1.00 -21.97
CA LYS A 22 -13.07 -1.02 -22.90
C LYS A 22 -14.41 -1.04 -22.16
N THR A 23 -14.56 -1.92 -21.18
CA THR A 23 -15.75 -2.04 -20.36
C THR A 23 -15.92 -0.80 -19.49
N LEU A 24 -14.87 -0.34 -18.79
CA LEU A 24 -14.91 0.87 -17.97
C LEU A 24 -15.48 2.06 -18.76
N PHE A 25 -14.85 2.42 -19.88
CA PHE A 25 -15.20 3.62 -20.64
C PHE A 25 -16.59 3.50 -21.29
N LYS A 26 -17.04 2.29 -21.65
CA LYS A 26 -18.43 2.05 -22.08
C LYS A 26 -19.43 2.45 -20.99
N TYR A 27 -19.16 2.09 -19.72
CA TYR A 27 -20.03 2.45 -18.61
C TYR A 27 -19.93 3.92 -18.22
N LEU A 28 -18.72 4.50 -18.21
CA LEU A 28 -18.56 5.94 -17.96
C LEU A 28 -19.38 6.76 -18.95
N ASN A 29 -19.35 6.39 -20.24
CA ASN A 29 -20.14 7.04 -21.28
C ASN A 29 -21.65 6.80 -21.09
N LYS A 30 -22.06 5.57 -20.76
CA LYS A 30 -23.48 5.23 -20.46
C LYS A 30 -24.06 6.11 -19.36
N TYR A 31 -23.27 6.43 -18.34
CA TYR A 31 -23.67 7.28 -17.21
C TYR A 31 -23.32 8.76 -17.40
N ASN A 32 -22.92 9.17 -18.61
CA ASN A 32 -22.59 10.55 -18.96
C ASN A 32 -21.50 11.19 -18.08
N LEU A 33 -20.56 10.38 -17.58
CA LEU A 33 -19.43 10.85 -16.78
C LEU A 33 -18.37 11.48 -17.66
N LYS A 34 -17.87 12.66 -17.28
CA LYS A 34 -16.95 13.47 -18.09
C LYS A 34 -15.49 13.38 -17.66
N SER A 35 -15.22 12.70 -16.54
CA SER A 35 -13.88 12.46 -16.03
C SER A 35 -13.78 11.11 -15.32
N CYS A 36 -12.57 10.57 -15.27
CA CYS A 36 -12.25 9.36 -14.51
C CYS A 36 -10.77 9.40 -14.11
N GLY A 37 -10.48 8.98 -12.88
CA GLY A 37 -9.12 8.86 -12.35
C GLY A 37 -8.64 7.42 -12.26
N ILE A 38 -7.38 7.19 -12.63
CA ILE A 38 -6.68 5.90 -12.47
C ILE A 38 -5.66 6.04 -11.33
N ILE A 39 -5.57 5.03 -10.45
CA ILE A 39 -4.69 5.04 -9.26
C ILE A 39 -3.92 3.73 -9.06
N ASP A 40 -3.42 3.16 -10.15
CA ASP A 40 -2.61 1.95 -10.08
C ASP A 40 -1.26 2.20 -9.39
N GLN A 41 -0.68 1.12 -8.87
CA GLN A 41 0.67 1.12 -8.28
C GLN A 41 1.78 1.11 -9.34
N THR A 42 1.41 0.99 -10.62
CA THR A 42 2.30 1.05 -11.77
C THR A 42 1.61 1.83 -12.90
N PHE A 43 2.39 2.31 -13.87
CA PHE A 43 1.86 3.00 -15.06
C PHE A 43 1.76 2.12 -16.30
N PHE A 44 1.77 0.79 -16.15
CA PHE A 44 1.71 -0.14 -17.30
C PHE A 44 0.43 0.05 -18.14
N GLY A 45 -0.72 0.26 -17.48
CA GLY A 45 -2.00 0.50 -18.15
C GLY A 45 -2.23 1.96 -18.57
N LEU A 46 -1.36 2.90 -18.20
CA LEU A 46 -1.61 4.33 -18.39
C LEU A 46 -1.75 4.74 -19.87
N PRO A 47 -0.89 4.26 -20.81
CA PRO A 47 -1.05 4.62 -22.23
C PRO A 47 -2.40 4.17 -22.80
N GLU A 48 -2.85 2.96 -22.44
CA GLU A 48 -4.14 2.42 -22.87
C GLU A 48 -5.30 3.18 -22.24
N PHE A 49 -5.23 3.48 -20.94
CA PHE A 49 -6.22 4.30 -20.24
C PHE A 49 -6.41 5.67 -20.93
N VAL A 50 -5.31 6.37 -21.23
CA VAL A 50 -5.34 7.67 -21.92
C VAL A 50 -5.91 7.56 -23.33
N LYS A 51 -5.60 6.48 -24.06
CA LYS A 51 -6.18 6.21 -25.39
C LYS A 51 -7.71 6.09 -25.32
N TYR A 52 -8.23 5.30 -24.38
CA TYR A 52 -9.67 5.16 -24.21
C TYR A 52 -10.33 6.46 -23.74
N ALA A 53 -9.69 7.19 -22.82
CA ALA A 53 -10.18 8.49 -22.35
C ALA A 53 -10.38 9.48 -23.49
N LYS A 54 -9.41 9.58 -24.40
CA LYS A 54 -9.52 10.39 -25.62
C LYS A 54 -10.66 9.94 -26.53
N ASN A 55 -10.76 8.63 -26.80
CA ASN A 55 -11.78 8.09 -27.70
C ASN A 55 -13.22 8.34 -27.22
N TYR A 56 -13.44 8.34 -25.91
CA TYR A 56 -14.75 8.57 -25.30
C TYR A 56 -14.99 10.04 -24.90
N ASN A 57 -14.05 10.95 -25.21
CA ASN A 57 -14.09 12.35 -24.76
C ASN A 57 -14.30 12.49 -23.24
N ILE A 58 -13.57 11.67 -22.47
CA ILE A 58 -13.56 11.66 -21.01
C ILE A 58 -12.21 12.19 -20.56
N LYS A 59 -12.20 13.17 -19.66
CA LYS A 59 -10.97 13.74 -19.11
C LYS A 59 -10.27 12.71 -18.19
N PRO A 60 -9.05 12.25 -18.53
CA PRO A 60 -8.30 11.37 -17.65
C PRO A 60 -7.71 12.15 -16.48
N ILE A 61 -7.71 11.54 -15.30
CA ILE A 61 -7.05 12.04 -14.09
C ILE A 61 -6.01 11.00 -13.68
N ILE A 62 -4.75 11.40 -13.66
CA ILE A 62 -3.65 10.46 -13.46
C ILE A 62 -3.24 10.53 -11.99
N GLY A 63 -3.29 9.39 -11.32
CA GLY A 63 -2.81 9.25 -9.96
C GLY A 63 -2.12 7.92 -9.71
N THR A 64 -1.68 7.72 -8.48
CA THR A 64 -1.11 6.47 -8.01
C THR A 64 -1.45 6.22 -6.55
N ARG A 65 -1.46 4.95 -6.18
CA ARG A 65 -1.57 4.48 -4.79
C ARG A 65 -0.18 4.10 -4.29
N ILE A 66 0.28 4.75 -3.22
CA ILE A 66 1.52 4.39 -2.53
C ILE A 66 1.16 3.71 -1.21
N SER A 67 1.71 2.51 -1.00
CA SER A 67 1.64 1.80 0.27
C SER A 67 2.91 2.07 1.04
N LEU A 68 2.80 2.71 2.20
CA LEU A 68 3.93 2.88 3.11
C LEU A 68 4.01 1.62 3.98
N VAL A 69 4.96 0.75 3.65
CA VAL A 69 5.28 -0.42 4.47
C VAL A 69 6.37 0.02 5.45
N PRO A 70 6.16 -0.13 6.77
CA PRO A 70 7.22 0.11 7.74
C PRO A 70 8.42 -0.82 7.44
N PRO A 71 9.66 -0.39 7.72
CA PRO A 71 10.80 -1.28 7.59
C PRO A 71 10.57 -2.51 8.48
N PRO A 72 10.93 -3.73 8.01
CA PRO A 72 10.79 -4.92 8.82
C PRO A 72 11.57 -4.74 10.13
N LEU A 73 10.98 -5.18 11.25
CA LEU A 73 11.64 -5.10 12.54
C LEU A 73 13.04 -5.74 12.45
N PRO A 74 14.06 -5.17 13.13
CA PRO A 74 15.46 -5.58 12.95
C PRO A 74 15.72 -7.08 13.23
N HIS A 75 14.83 -7.75 13.97
CA HIS A 75 14.94 -9.18 14.27
C HIS A 75 14.28 -10.11 13.22
N LEU A 76 13.54 -9.57 12.25
CA LEU A 76 12.90 -10.31 11.16
C LEU A 76 13.65 -10.17 9.82
N SER A 77 14.80 -9.49 9.82
CA SER A 77 15.75 -9.53 8.72
C SER A 77 16.37 -10.93 8.64
N LEU A 78 15.76 -11.82 7.86
CA LEU A 78 16.37 -13.10 7.43
C LEU A 78 17.53 -12.85 6.43
N ARG A 79 18.53 -12.08 6.84
CA ARG A 79 19.85 -12.03 6.19
C ARG A 79 20.89 -12.46 7.20
N GLY A 80 21.20 -13.76 7.16
CA GLY A 80 22.20 -14.36 8.03
C GLY A 80 22.41 -15.85 7.80
N SER A 81 22.55 -16.30 6.54
CA SER A 81 23.09 -17.63 6.24
C SER A 81 24.15 -17.57 5.14
N HIS A 82 25.10 -16.66 5.29
CA HIS A 82 26.44 -16.85 4.76
C HIS A 82 27.40 -16.76 5.95
N LEU A 83 27.69 -17.91 6.56
CA LEU A 83 28.90 -18.03 7.37
C LEU A 83 30.11 -17.89 6.44
N PRO A 84 31.15 -17.12 6.82
CA PRO A 84 32.43 -17.20 6.14
C PRO A 84 33.04 -18.59 6.38
N HIS A 85 33.52 -19.23 5.31
CA HIS A 85 34.38 -20.40 5.38
C HIS A 85 35.68 -20.00 6.11
N VAL A 86 35.75 -20.25 7.41
CA VAL A 86 37.02 -20.26 8.14
C VAL A 86 37.42 -21.71 8.31
N ILE A 87 38.50 -22.06 7.61
CA ILE A 87 39.23 -23.32 7.72
C ILE A 87 39.97 -23.32 9.07
N ALA A 88 39.67 -24.28 9.93
CA ALA A 88 40.59 -24.73 10.98
C ALA A 88 40.34 -26.22 11.28
N ARG A 89 41.43 -27.00 11.16
CA ARG A 89 41.53 -28.46 11.35
C ARG A 89 41.60 -28.82 12.85
N SER A 90 41.27 -30.10 13.12
CA SER A 90 41.71 -31.00 14.21
C SER A 90 41.38 -30.55 15.66
N GLU A 91 40.84 -31.37 16.57
CA GLU A 91 41.11 -32.80 16.85
C GLU A 91 40.11 -33.33 17.92
N ALA A 92 39.98 -34.66 18.01
CA ALA A 92 39.64 -35.47 19.20
C ALA A 92 38.19 -35.61 19.73
N THR A 93 37.50 -36.64 19.21
CA THR A 93 36.84 -37.78 19.88
C THR A 93 36.73 -37.81 21.43
N LYS A 94 35.51 -38.01 21.97
CA LYS A 94 35.05 -39.21 22.72
C LYS A 94 33.73 -39.01 23.51
N GLN A 95 32.83 -40.00 23.35
CA GLN A 95 31.93 -40.65 24.34
C GLN A 95 31.00 -39.77 25.20
N SER A 96 29.73 -40.09 25.45
CA SER A 96 29.04 -41.38 25.58
C SER A 96 27.52 -41.18 25.59
N GLN A 97 26.79 -42.11 24.96
CA GLN A 97 25.37 -42.35 25.17
C GLN A 97 25.18 -43.08 26.51
N GLU A 98 24.09 -42.79 27.24
CA GLU A 98 23.20 -43.82 27.78
C GLU A 98 21.92 -43.28 28.45
N ASN A 99 20.84 -44.05 28.28
CA ASN A 99 19.68 -44.26 29.18
C ASN A 99 18.36 -43.44 29.02
N PHE A 100 17.56 -43.90 28.05
CA PHE A 100 16.15 -44.35 28.16
C PHE A 100 15.40 -44.18 29.51
N LYS A 101 14.26 -43.46 29.52
CA LYS A 101 12.88 -43.99 29.71
C LYS A 101 11.84 -42.93 30.12
N THR A 102 10.61 -43.18 29.65
CA THR A 102 9.28 -42.68 30.06
C THR A 102 8.80 -41.31 29.56
N ALA A 103 7.79 -41.37 28.68
CA ALA A 103 6.82 -40.31 28.44
C ALA A 103 5.68 -40.40 29.47
N PRO A 104 5.05 -39.28 29.84
CA PRO A 104 3.68 -39.31 30.31
C PRO A 104 2.74 -38.45 29.45
N THR A 105 1.53 -38.97 29.43
CA THR A 105 0.32 -38.63 28.70
C THR A 105 -0.27 -37.28 29.11
N ILE A 106 -0.97 -36.71 28.13
CA ILE A 106 -1.86 -35.56 28.17
C ILE A 106 -2.82 -35.59 29.37
N SER A 107 -2.86 -34.51 30.14
CA SER A 107 -4.02 -34.13 30.96
C SER A 107 -4.51 -32.76 30.49
N ARG A 108 -5.75 -32.75 30.01
CA ARG A 108 -6.58 -31.56 29.84
C ARG A 108 -7.10 -31.20 31.23
N ASP A 109 -6.97 -29.94 31.63
CA ASP A 109 -8.06 -29.26 32.31
C ASP A 109 -8.04 -27.76 32.08
N CYS A 110 -9.24 -27.26 31.83
CA CYS A 110 -9.59 -25.94 31.35
C CYS A 110 -9.89 -24.99 32.52
N HIS A 111 -9.76 -23.68 32.21
CA HIS A 111 -10.31 -22.54 32.94
C HIS A 111 -9.63 -22.04 34.23
N ALA A 112 -8.74 -21.05 34.06
CA ALA A 112 -8.81 -19.80 34.83
C ALA A 112 -8.30 -18.61 33.98
N LEU A 113 -9.26 -17.76 33.64
CA LEU A 113 -9.26 -16.49 32.91
C LEU A 113 -8.03 -15.60 33.19
N ARG A 114 -7.17 -15.29 32.20
CA ARG A 114 -7.30 -14.19 31.21
C ARG A 114 -7.75 -12.84 31.78
N ALA A 115 -6.77 -12.09 32.30
CA ALA A 115 -6.70 -10.65 32.13
C ALA A 115 -5.30 -10.33 31.56
N ARG A 116 -5.13 -10.56 30.25
CA ARG A 116 -3.96 -10.05 29.52
C ARG A 116 -4.48 -9.04 28.53
N ASN A 117 -3.94 -7.83 28.63
CA ASN A 117 -4.21 -6.70 27.74
C ASN A 117 -4.19 -7.17 26.28
N ASP A 118 -5.34 -7.04 25.60
CA ASP A 118 -5.52 -7.31 24.17
C ASP A 118 -4.81 -6.25 23.29
N LYS A 119 -3.49 -6.09 23.46
CA LYS A 119 -2.64 -5.22 22.61
C LYS A 119 -1.52 -5.97 21.91
N GLU A 120 -1.37 -7.26 22.14
CA GLU A 120 -0.42 -8.09 21.42
C GLU A 120 -1.18 -9.05 20.53
N LEU A 121 -1.20 -8.74 19.22
CA LEU A 121 -1.07 -9.67 18.08
C LEU A 121 -1.86 -9.16 16.85
N TYR A 122 -1.28 -8.21 16.10
CA TYR A 122 -1.59 -8.07 14.68
C TYR A 122 -0.31 -8.28 13.88
N PRO A 123 -0.08 -9.47 13.29
CA PRO A 123 1.10 -9.76 12.46
C PRO A 123 1.02 -9.13 11.06
N PHE A 124 0.05 -8.24 10.82
CA PHE A 124 -0.10 -7.45 9.60
C PHE A 124 -0.12 -5.98 10.03
N GLU A 125 1.04 -5.33 10.02
CA GLU A 125 1.10 -3.89 10.23
C GLU A 125 0.25 -3.19 9.17
N ILE A 126 -0.64 -2.30 9.61
CA ILE A 126 -1.53 -1.54 8.74
C ILE A 126 -0.66 -0.66 7.85
N SER A 127 -0.43 -1.09 6.60
CA SER A 127 0.29 -0.28 5.61
C SER A 127 -0.50 1.00 5.36
N ALA A 128 0.02 2.13 5.80
CA ALA A 128 -0.66 3.39 5.62
C ALA A 128 -0.69 3.72 4.12
N THR A 129 -1.88 3.93 3.57
CA THR A 129 -2.07 4.16 2.13
C THR A 129 -2.20 5.65 1.82
N LEU A 130 -1.51 6.05 0.76
CA LEU A 130 -1.49 7.39 0.20
C LEU A 130 -1.98 7.35 -1.25
N TYR A 131 -2.76 8.35 -1.64
CA TYR A 131 -3.14 8.56 -3.04
C TYR A 131 -2.61 9.92 -3.49
N LEU A 132 -1.94 9.93 -4.64
CA LEU A 132 -1.36 11.13 -5.24
C LEU A 132 -1.92 11.33 -6.64
N PHE A 133 -2.31 12.55 -6.98
CA PHE A 133 -2.79 12.89 -8.32
C PHE A 133 -1.97 14.01 -8.94
N ALA A 134 -1.70 13.91 -10.23
CA ALA A 134 -1.04 14.96 -11.00
C ALA A 134 -2.04 16.08 -11.36
N LYS A 135 -1.81 17.29 -10.83
CA LYS A 135 -2.61 18.48 -11.19
C LYS A 135 -2.18 19.07 -12.53
N ASN A 136 -0.89 18.98 -12.84
CA ASN A 136 -0.28 19.56 -14.02
C ASN A 136 0.90 18.71 -14.51
N ARG A 137 1.59 19.19 -15.54
CA ARG A 137 2.75 18.48 -16.12
C ARG A 137 3.88 18.26 -15.11
N GLN A 138 4.18 19.25 -14.26
CA GLN A 138 5.21 19.09 -13.21
C GLN A 138 4.79 18.02 -12.20
N GLY A 139 3.53 18.03 -11.78
CA GLY A 139 2.96 16.99 -10.94
C GLY A 139 3.10 15.61 -11.55
N TYR A 140 2.82 15.47 -12.85
CA TYR A 140 3.00 14.19 -13.55
C TYR A 140 4.46 13.71 -13.53
N VAL A 141 5.43 14.60 -13.80
CA VAL A 141 6.87 14.28 -13.73
C VAL A 141 7.25 13.81 -12.32
N ASN A 142 6.81 14.55 -11.31
CA ASN A 142 7.06 14.20 -9.91
C ASN A 142 6.41 12.88 -9.51
N LEU A 143 5.20 12.62 -10.00
CA LEU A 143 4.50 11.36 -9.79
C LEU A 143 5.29 10.18 -10.37
N CYS A 144 5.88 10.35 -11.56
CA CYS A 144 6.79 9.35 -12.14
C CYS A 144 8.01 9.11 -11.26
N HIS A 145 8.68 10.16 -10.75
CA HIS A 145 9.83 9.99 -9.85
C HIS A 145 9.47 9.21 -8.58
N ILE A 146 8.35 9.55 -7.95
CA ILE A 146 7.83 8.85 -6.76
C ILE A 146 7.54 7.39 -7.07
N LEU A 147 6.83 7.12 -8.18
CA LEU A 147 6.45 5.77 -8.56
C LEU A 147 7.67 4.90 -8.88
N THR A 148 8.63 5.45 -9.61
CA THR A 148 9.90 4.78 -9.92
C THR A 148 10.67 4.49 -8.64
N ALA A 149 10.82 5.47 -7.74
CA ALA A 149 11.53 5.25 -6.47
C ALA A 149 10.85 4.16 -5.62
N ASN A 150 9.52 4.20 -5.52
CA ASN A 150 8.73 3.21 -4.78
C ASN A 150 8.82 1.79 -5.35
N ALA A 151 9.11 1.64 -6.63
CA ALA A 151 9.28 0.32 -7.25
C ALA A 151 10.60 -0.38 -6.85
N PHE A 152 11.64 0.38 -6.51
CA PHE A 152 12.97 -0.17 -6.20
C PHE A 152 13.28 -0.24 -4.69
N LYS A 153 12.65 0.62 -3.89
CA LYS A 153 12.86 0.69 -2.44
C LYS A 153 11.60 1.18 -1.73
N ASN A 154 11.53 0.93 -0.43
CA ASN A 154 10.55 1.58 0.42
C ASN A 154 10.76 3.10 0.32
N ILE A 155 9.70 3.81 -0.06
CA ILE A 155 9.78 5.25 -0.26
C ILE A 155 9.69 5.99 1.08
N GLU A 156 10.61 6.93 1.28
CA GLU A 156 10.65 7.78 2.45
C GLU A 156 9.70 8.98 2.30
N LEU A 157 9.13 9.46 3.40
CA LEU A 157 8.19 10.58 3.38
C LEU A 157 8.86 11.87 2.87
N ASP A 158 10.14 12.08 3.15
CA ASP A 158 10.84 13.29 2.73
C ASP A 158 11.04 13.33 1.21
N PHE A 159 11.31 12.18 0.58
CA PHE A 159 11.35 12.07 -0.88
C PHE A 159 10.00 12.46 -1.52
N ILE A 160 8.88 12.07 -0.90
CA ILE A 160 7.53 12.46 -1.35
C ILE A 160 7.32 13.97 -1.21
N LYS A 161 7.80 14.58 -0.11
CA LYS A 161 7.70 16.04 0.11
C LYS A 161 8.52 16.82 -0.92
N GLU A 162 9.74 16.39 -1.21
CA GLU A 162 10.61 17.00 -2.23
C GLU A 162 9.96 17.00 -3.61
N HIS A 163 9.17 15.98 -3.92
CA HIS A 163 8.46 15.80 -5.18
C HIS A 163 6.97 16.20 -5.09
N SER A 164 6.56 17.00 -4.11
CA SER A 164 5.15 17.34 -3.89
C SER A 164 4.59 18.39 -4.87
N ALA A 165 5.45 19.17 -5.52
CA ALA A 165 5.02 20.27 -6.38
C ALA A 165 4.11 19.79 -7.53
N GLY A 166 2.95 20.42 -7.68
CA GLY A 166 1.97 20.06 -8.72
C GLY A 166 1.18 18.77 -8.44
N LEU A 167 1.31 18.18 -7.24
CA LEU A 167 0.53 17.02 -6.81
C LEU A 167 -0.64 17.42 -5.89
N VAL A 168 -1.69 16.60 -5.94
CA VAL A 168 -2.79 16.60 -4.97
C VAL A 168 -2.65 15.39 -4.07
N LEU A 169 -2.70 15.60 -2.75
CA LEU A 169 -2.60 14.57 -1.74
C LEU A 169 -3.98 14.13 -1.25
N VAL A 170 -4.23 12.83 -1.22
CA VAL A 170 -5.44 12.24 -0.62
C VAL A 170 -5.05 11.07 0.29
N SER A 171 -5.55 11.04 1.52
CA SER A 171 -5.36 9.90 2.43
C SER A 171 -6.49 9.79 3.45
N SER A 172 -6.78 8.57 3.89
CA SER A 172 -7.68 8.29 5.02
C SER A 172 -6.94 8.33 6.37
N SER A 173 -5.62 8.54 6.40
CA SER A 173 -4.84 8.67 7.64
C SER A 173 -4.63 10.14 7.99
N VAL A 174 -5.23 10.59 9.09
CA VAL A 174 -5.04 11.94 9.64
C VAL A 174 -3.57 12.17 10.00
N GLU A 175 -2.88 11.16 10.52
CA GLU A 175 -1.47 11.26 10.90
C GLU A 175 -0.57 11.48 9.67
N LEU A 176 -0.77 10.70 8.60
CA LEU A 176 -0.03 10.90 7.36
C LEU A 176 -0.32 12.26 6.74
N LEU A 177 -1.59 12.68 6.74
CA LEU A 177 -1.95 14.01 6.28
C LEU A 177 -1.21 15.07 7.07
N LYS A 178 -1.19 15.02 8.41
CA LYS A 178 -0.44 16.01 9.22
C LYS A 178 1.05 16.05 8.85
N LYS A 179 1.69 14.89 8.68
CA LYS A 179 3.11 14.76 8.34
C LYS A 179 3.47 15.33 6.96
N LEU A 180 2.60 15.13 5.96
CA LEU A 180 2.85 15.54 4.57
C LEU A 180 2.25 16.91 4.23
N SER A 181 1.21 17.35 4.94
CA SER A 181 0.44 18.57 4.66
C SER A 181 1.25 19.85 4.42
N PRO A 182 2.39 20.09 5.11
CA PRO A 182 3.21 21.29 4.87
C PRO A 182 3.79 21.35 3.46
N ALA A 183 4.04 20.21 2.81
CA ALA A 183 4.62 20.16 1.47
C ALA A 183 3.56 20.28 0.36
N PHE A 184 2.31 19.93 0.64
CA PHE A 184 1.23 19.90 -0.37
C PHE A 184 0.33 21.12 -0.28
N THR A 185 0.17 21.81 -1.42
CA THR A 185 -0.82 22.89 -1.56
C THR A 185 -2.24 22.35 -1.43
N GLU A 186 -2.55 21.24 -2.13
CA GLU A 186 -3.88 20.63 -2.13
C GLU A 186 -3.85 19.26 -1.45
N LYS A 187 -4.75 19.10 -0.47
CA LYS A 187 -4.77 17.95 0.42
C LYS A 187 -6.21 17.68 0.87
N TYR A 188 -6.62 16.42 0.83
CA TYR A 188 -7.97 16.00 1.17
C TYR A 188 -7.96 14.75 2.04
N TYR A 189 -8.89 14.71 3.00
CA TYR A 189 -9.17 13.51 3.78
C TYR A 189 -10.13 12.60 3.01
N LEU A 190 -9.75 11.33 2.87
CA LEU A 190 -10.59 10.32 2.22
C LEU A 190 -11.57 9.73 3.22
N LEU A 191 -12.85 10.09 3.06
CA LEU A 191 -13.94 9.46 3.80
C LEU A 191 -14.24 8.08 3.20
N LEU A 192 -13.98 7.03 3.98
CA LEU A 192 -14.34 5.66 3.62
C LEU A 192 -15.81 5.38 3.98
N PRO A 193 -16.49 4.44 3.29
CA PRO A 193 -17.92 4.16 3.50
C PRO A 193 -18.30 3.83 4.95
N HIS A 194 -17.39 3.20 5.70
CA HIS A 194 -17.61 2.80 7.09
C HIS A 194 -17.15 3.86 8.11
N HIS A 195 -16.89 5.08 7.65
CA HIS A 195 -16.48 6.16 8.54
C HIS A 195 -17.65 6.59 9.43
N SER A 196 -17.41 6.76 10.73
CA SER A 196 -18.44 7.05 11.73
C SER A 196 -19.27 8.31 11.46
N ILE A 197 -18.72 9.27 10.71
CA ILE A 197 -19.45 10.47 10.25
C ILE A 197 -20.61 10.10 9.29
N LEU A 198 -20.45 9.04 8.49
CA LEU A 198 -21.44 8.61 7.51
C LEU A 198 -22.46 7.61 8.08
N THR A 199 -22.14 6.95 9.20
CA THR A 199 -22.95 5.87 9.79
C THR A 199 -23.72 6.29 11.04
N LYS A 200 -23.76 7.59 11.37
CA LYS A 200 -24.63 8.11 12.42
C LYS A 200 -26.05 8.19 11.88
N GLU A 201 -26.76 7.07 11.99
CA GLU A 201 -28.23 7.02 12.03
C GLU A 201 -28.70 7.02 13.49
#